data_AF-A0A0F9JW84-F1
#
_entry.id   AF-A0A0F9JW84-F1
#
_cell.length_a   1.000
_cell.length_b   1.000
_cell.length_c   1.000
_cell.angle_alpha   90.00
_cell.angle_beta   90.00
_cell.angle_gamma   90.00
#
_symmetry.space_group_name_H-M   'P 1'
#
loop_
_entity.id
_entity.type
_entity.pdbx_description
1 polymer ?
#
loop_
_entity_poly.entity_id
_entity_poly.type
_entity_poly.pdbx_seq_one_letter_code
_entity_poly.pdbx_strand_id
1 'polypeptide(L)'
;KIEEFGPGNSVVGERFLKYYMRQSGVLRSGEATIAKALDDCDLETEMHQDLRETARAALDRFVDRDNLPAISAGLKKMFVALAMWTARLRGAVNRDKYTNRLFHKPQSEIGTRLVKQLYRLATGIAIFKRKDEIGMDEYKAASKVARFSVPDLVEDVVRNLYVRKRGEWTTSSEIAQWTRLPPETLDQLLRDMHLLDIVVREAGNLSYRWMLSRALVELMEPLGLYTRERVMAHG
;
A
#
# COMPACT_ATOMS: atom_id res chain seq x y z
N LYS A 1 -31.12 -4.21 10.47
CA LYS A 1 -30.37 -5.36 9.91
C LYS A 1 -28.97 -4.85 9.59
N ILE A 2 -28.00 -5.17 10.43
CA ILE A 2 -26.59 -4.84 10.20
C ILE A 2 -26.11 -5.90 9.20
N GLU A 3 -25.70 -5.46 8.02
CA GLU A 3 -25.15 -6.33 6.98
C GLU A 3 -23.94 -7.07 7.55
N GLU A 4 -23.90 -8.39 7.35
CA GLU A 4 -22.74 -9.23 7.67
C GLU A 4 -21.54 -8.71 6.88
N PHE A 5 -20.59 -8.07 7.59
CA PHE A 5 -19.28 -7.72 7.07
C PHE A 5 -18.46 -9.00 6.84
N GLY A 6 -18.72 -9.65 5.71
CA GLY A 6 -17.79 -10.65 5.18
C GLY A 6 -16.45 -10.01 4.80
N PRO A 7 -15.43 -10.81 4.43
CA PRO A 7 -14.13 -10.31 3.94
C PRO A 7 -14.21 -9.50 2.63
N GLY A 8 -15.40 -9.07 2.22
CA GLY A 8 -15.70 -8.13 1.15
C GLY A 8 -15.35 -6.66 1.47
N ASN A 9 -14.33 -6.42 2.31
CA ASN A 9 -13.66 -5.12 2.38
C ASN A 9 -13.10 -4.67 1.01
N SER A 10 -13.13 -5.53 -0.01
CA SER A 10 -12.83 -5.18 -1.40
C SER A 10 -13.89 -4.26 -2.04
N VAL A 11 -15.19 -4.39 -1.72
CA VAL A 11 -16.25 -3.66 -2.45
C VAL A 11 -16.40 -2.20 -2.00
N VAL A 12 -16.18 -1.92 -0.71
CA VAL A 12 -16.24 -0.55 -0.16
C VAL A 12 -14.84 0.03 0.06
N GLY A 13 -13.88 -0.81 0.47
CA GLY A 13 -12.51 -0.39 0.74
C GLY A 13 -11.78 0.11 -0.49
N GLU A 14 -12.22 -0.26 -1.70
CA GLU A 14 -11.68 0.23 -2.97
C GLU A 14 -11.71 1.77 -3.10
N ARG A 15 -12.69 2.42 -2.46
CA ARG A 15 -12.90 3.89 -2.55
C ARG A 15 -12.00 4.70 -1.64
N PHE A 16 -11.37 4.06 -0.66
CA PHE A 16 -10.65 4.76 0.40
C PHE A 16 -9.15 4.47 0.32
N LEU A 17 -8.36 5.49 0.61
CA LEU A 17 -6.94 5.35 0.88
C LEU A 17 -6.77 5.00 2.35
N LYS A 18 -5.88 4.06 2.65
CA LYS A 18 -5.55 3.67 4.02
C LYS A 18 -4.23 4.30 4.44
N TYR A 19 -4.17 4.75 5.69
CA TYR A 19 -2.93 5.17 6.32
C TYR A 19 -2.81 4.58 7.71
N TYR A 20 -1.72 3.87 7.97
CA TYR A 20 -1.40 3.34 9.28
C TYR A 20 -0.30 4.19 9.91
N MET A 21 -0.52 4.60 11.16
CA MET A 21 0.57 5.07 11.99
C MET A 21 1.41 3.86 12.35
N ARG A 22 2.70 3.87 12.00
CA ARG A 22 3.62 2.79 12.39
C ARG A 22 3.70 2.79 13.91
N GLN A 23 3.07 1.81 14.53
CA GLN A 23 3.48 1.40 15.87
C GLN A 23 4.80 0.68 15.68
N SER A 24 5.85 1.16 16.35
CA SER A 24 7.11 0.43 16.41
C SER A 24 6.80 -0.94 17.03
N GLY A 25 6.97 -2.02 16.28
CA GLY A 25 6.65 -3.38 16.73
C GLY A 25 7.61 -3.94 17.78
N VAL A 26 8.36 -3.07 18.47
CA VAL A 26 9.22 -3.45 19.58
C VAL A 26 8.35 -3.41 20.83
N LEU A 27 8.21 -4.53 21.54
CA LEU A 27 7.50 -4.59 22.83
C LEU A 27 7.89 -3.43 23.76
N ARG A 28 9.19 -3.08 23.79
CA ARG A 28 9.74 -1.96 24.57
C ARG A 28 9.26 -0.56 24.14
N SER A 29 8.90 -0.37 22.87
CA SER A 29 8.29 0.89 22.45
C SER A 29 6.79 0.98 22.77
N GLY A 30 6.16 -0.16 23.03
CA GLY A 30 4.81 -0.22 23.57
C GLY A 30 4.77 0.43 24.95
N GLU A 31 5.72 0.09 25.82
CA GLU A 31 5.84 0.66 27.16
C GLU A 31 5.99 2.19 27.14
N ALA A 32 6.88 2.74 26.32
CA ALA A 32 7.05 4.19 26.21
C ALA A 32 5.80 4.90 25.66
N THR A 33 5.09 4.26 24.72
CA THR A 33 3.83 4.81 24.17
C THR A 33 2.71 4.76 25.22
N ILE A 34 2.62 3.67 25.98
CA ILE A 34 1.65 3.50 27.06
C ILE A 34 1.94 4.45 28.21
N ALA A 35 3.20 4.59 28.62
CA ALA A 35 3.63 5.52 29.66
C ALA A 35 3.32 6.96 29.26
N LYS A 36 3.66 7.36 28.02
CA LYS A 36 3.30 8.68 27.51
C LYS A 36 1.79 8.91 27.50
N ALA A 37 1.00 7.92 27.08
CA ALA A 37 -0.46 8.05 27.11
C ALA A 37 -1.02 8.19 28.54
N LEU A 38 -0.34 7.62 29.54
CA LEU A 38 -0.67 7.80 30.95
C LEU A 38 -0.32 9.22 31.43
N ASP A 39 0.85 9.73 31.07
CA ASP A 39 1.31 11.08 31.42
C ASP A 39 0.42 12.16 30.76
N ASP A 40 -0.07 11.90 29.55
CA ASP A 40 -0.93 12.80 28.78
C ASP A 40 -2.38 12.85 29.34
N CYS A 41 -2.78 11.95 30.26
CA CYS A 41 -4.14 11.94 30.83
C CYS A 41 -4.50 13.23 31.58
N ASP A 42 -3.54 13.84 32.26
CA ASP A 42 -3.77 15.06 33.05
C ASP A 42 -3.67 16.35 32.20
N LEU A 43 -3.20 16.24 30.94
CA LEU A 43 -2.94 17.35 30.03
C LEU A 43 -3.94 17.43 28.86
N GLU A 44 -5.00 16.62 28.88
CA GLU A 44 -5.94 16.47 27.76
C GLU A 44 -6.53 17.82 27.29
N THR A 45 -6.83 18.72 28.23
CA THR A 45 -7.42 20.03 27.90
C THR A 45 -6.42 20.95 27.19
N GLU A 46 -5.18 21.01 27.65
CA GLU A 46 -4.11 21.80 27.02
C GLU A 46 -3.76 21.22 25.64
N MET A 47 -3.61 19.89 25.54
CA MET A 47 -3.36 19.20 24.28
C MET A 47 -4.49 19.44 23.26
N HIS A 48 -5.75 19.42 23.69
CA HIS A 48 -6.88 19.72 22.82
C HIS A 48 -6.87 21.15 22.32
N GLN A 49 -6.46 22.11 23.17
CA GLN A 49 -6.34 23.50 22.77
C GLN A 49 -5.21 23.70 21.76
N ASP A 50 -4.02 23.14 22.01
CA ASP A 50 -2.88 23.20 21.10
C ASP A 50 -3.19 22.56 19.74
N LEU A 51 -3.88 21.42 19.73
CA LEU A 51 -4.32 20.77 18.50
C LEU A 51 -5.33 21.63 17.74
N ARG A 52 -6.28 22.27 18.44
CA ARG A 52 -7.24 23.19 17.82
C ARG A 52 -6.55 24.39 17.21
N GLU A 53 -5.62 25.02 17.91
CA GLU A 53 -4.88 26.17 17.42
C GLU A 53 -4.02 25.82 16.21
N THR A 54 -3.31 24.69 16.28
CA THR A 54 -2.52 24.18 15.15
C THR A 54 -3.39 23.84 13.95
N ALA A 55 -4.53 23.15 14.17
CA ALA A 55 -5.47 22.82 13.11
C ALA A 55 -6.08 24.08 12.50
N ARG A 56 -6.44 25.07 13.32
CA ARG A 56 -6.98 26.35 12.87
C ARG A 56 -5.97 27.12 12.02
N ALA A 57 -4.72 27.22 12.49
CA ALA A 57 -3.65 27.86 11.74
C ALA A 57 -3.40 27.20 10.38
N ALA A 58 -3.66 25.89 10.26
CA ALA A 58 -3.57 25.16 9.02
C ALA A 58 -4.81 25.30 8.11
N LEU A 59 -6.02 25.23 8.68
CA LEU A 59 -7.29 25.13 7.96
C LEU A 59 -7.93 26.47 7.61
N ASP A 60 -7.76 27.51 8.43
CA ASP A 60 -8.30 28.85 8.16
C ASP A 60 -7.53 29.59 7.05
N ARG A 61 -6.49 28.95 6.51
CA ARG A 61 -5.64 29.54 5.48
C ARG A 61 -6.37 29.61 4.15
N PHE A 62 -6.35 30.80 3.54
CA PHE A 62 -6.83 30.99 2.19
C PHE A 62 -6.04 30.12 1.19
N VAL A 63 -6.78 29.36 0.39
CA VAL A 63 -6.24 28.58 -0.72
C VAL A 63 -6.80 29.18 -2.00
N ASP A 64 -5.91 29.74 -2.81
CA ASP A 64 -6.26 30.18 -4.17
C ASP A 64 -6.58 28.94 -5.02
N ARG A 65 -7.83 28.85 -5.48
CA ARG A 65 -8.30 27.72 -6.28
C ARG A 65 -7.80 27.78 -7.71
N ASP A 66 -7.42 28.97 -8.18
CA ASP A 66 -6.94 29.19 -9.54
C ASP A 66 -5.42 28.97 -9.63
N ASN A 67 -4.72 29.01 -8.49
CA ASN A 67 -3.29 28.78 -8.39
C ASN A 67 -2.95 27.58 -7.49
N LEU A 68 -3.28 26.36 -7.97
CA LEU A 68 -2.91 25.13 -7.30
C LEU A 68 -1.46 24.72 -7.60
N PRO A 69 -0.79 23.99 -6.68
CA PRO A 69 0.58 23.54 -6.91
C PRO A 69 0.73 22.74 -8.21
N ALA A 70 1.70 23.14 -9.04
CA ALA A 70 1.96 22.51 -10.32
C ALA A 70 2.58 21.11 -10.15
N ILE A 71 2.45 20.27 -11.18
CA ILE A 71 3.05 18.93 -11.22
C ILE A 71 3.85 18.74 -12.49
N SER A 72 5.10 18.29 -12.35
CA SER A 72 5.95 17.96 -13.49
C SER A 72 5.42 16.74 -14.26
N ALA A 73 5.70 16.67 -15.57
CA ALA A 73 5.30 15.54 -16.39
C ALA A 73 5.90 14.21 -15.90
N GLY A 74 7.13 14.24 -15.35
CA GLY A 74 7.78 13.09 -14.74
C GLY A 74 7.00 12.54 -13.54
N LEU A 75 6.65 13.41 -12.59
CA LEU A 75 5.84 13.02 -11.43
C LEU A 75 4.45 12.52 -11.83
N LYS A 76 3.81 13.15 -12.82
CA LYS A 76 2.52 12.69 -13.32
C LYS A 76 2.59 11.23 -13.80
N LYS A 77 3.65 10.85 -14.52
CA LYS A 77 3.88 9.45 -14.93
C LYS A 77 4.07 8.53 -13.72
N MET A 78 4.80 8.97 -12.70
CA MET A 78 4.99 8.19 -11.46
C MET A 78 3.67 7.98 -10.71
N PHE A 79 2.80 8.99 -10.61
CA PHE A 79 1.48 8.83 -10.00
C PHE A 79 0.59 7.84 -10.76
N VAL A 80 0.63 7.86 -12.09
CA VAL A 80 -0.10 6.88 -12.92
C VAL A 80 0.41 5.47 -12.64
N ALA A 81 1.73 5.27 -12.68
CA ALA A 81 2.34 3.98 -12.40
C ALA A 81 2.04 3.48 -10.97
N LEU A 82 2.09 4.38 -9.98
CA LEU A 82 1.75 4.08 -8.59
C LEU A 82 0.29 3.65 -8.44
N ALA A 83 -0.63 4.36 -9.10
CA ALA A 83 -2.05 4.02 -9.06
C ALA A 83 -2.35 2.69 -9.76
N MET A 84 -1.66 2.38 -10.87
CA MET A 84 -1.76 1.09 -11.54
C MET A 84 -1.24 -0.04 -10.63
N TRP A 85 -0.09 0.18 -9.97
CA TRP A 85 0.49 -0.78 -9.04
C TRP A 85 -0.48 -1.06 -7.87
N THR A 86 -1.01 -0.02 -7.25
CA THR A 86 -1.98 -0.15 -6.15
C THR A 86 -3.26 -0.82 -6.61
N ALA A 87 -3.82 -0.45 -7.76
CA ALA A 87 -5.04 -1.06 -8.29
C ALA A 87 -4.87 -2.56 -8.56
N ARG A 88 -3.71 -2.95 -9.12
CA ARG A 88 -3.39 -4.34 -9.43
C ARG A 88 -3.33 -5.20 -8.17
N LEU A 89 -2.63 -4.73 -7.14
CA LEU A 89 -2.47 -5.48 -5.89
C LEU A 89 -3.71 -5.48 -5.00
N ARG A 90 -4.64 -4.53 -5.19
CA ARG A 90 -5.96 -4.52 -4.50
C ARG A 90 -6.99 -5.42 -5.16
N GLY A 91 -6.68 -5.99 -6.32
CA GLY A 91 -7.56 -6.93 -7.00
C GLY A 91 -7.98 -8.07 -6.08
N ALA A 92 -9.25 -8.45 -6.13
CA ALA A 92 -9.79 -9.56 -5.37
C ALA A 92 -10.23 -10.69 -6.30
N VAL A 93 -10.06 -11.92 -5.83
CA VAL A 93 -10.52 -13.12 -6.53
C VAL A 93 -11.74 -13.66 -5.80
N ASN A 94 -12.91 -13.53 -6.41
CA ASN A 94 -14.18 -13.95 -5.80
C ASN A 94 -14.42 -15.43 -6.08
N ARG A 95 -14.56 -16.21 -5.01
CA ARG A 95 -14.79 -17.65 -5.04
C ARG A 95 -16.02 -18.02 -4.23
N ASP A 96 -16.66 -19.09 -4.64
CA ASP A 96 -17.67 -19.75 -3.83
C ASP A 96 -17.01 -20.37 -2.58
N LYS A 97 -17.55 -20.08 -1.40
CA LYS A 97 -16.93 -20.47 -0.12
C LYS A 97 -16.87 -21.98 0.09
N TYR A 98 -17.79 -22.74 -0.51
CA TYR A 98 -17.90 -24.18 -0.30
C TYR A 98 -17.16 -24.98 -1.37
N THR A 99 -17.25 -24.55 -2.63
CA THR A 99 -16.70 -25.27 -3.78
C THR A 99 -15.35 -24.71 -4.25
N ASN A 100 -14.93 -23.55 -3.74
CA ASN A 100 -13.73 -22.80 -4.16
C ASN A 100 -13.71 -22.43 -5.66
N ARG A 101 -14.84 -22.55 -6.36
CA ARG A 101 -14.99 -22.24 -7.78
C ARG A 101 -15.06 -20.72 -7.99
N LEU A 102 -14.45 -20.26 -9.08
CA LEU A 102 -14.52 -18.85 -9.47
C LEU A 102 -15.92 -18.52 -9.96
N PHE A 103 -16.50 -17.42 -9.47
CA PHE A 103 -17.77 -16.91 -10.01
C PHE A 103 -17.59 -16.26 -11.38
N HIS A 104 -16.47 -15.57 -11.58
CA HIS A 104 -16.11 -14.87 -12.81
C HIS A 104 -14.58 -14.78 -12.91
N LYS A 105 -14.08 -14.47 -14.12
CA LYS A 105 -12.66 -14.16 -14.31
C LYS A 105 -12.32 -12.88 -13.52
N PRO A 106 -11.31 -12.90 -12.64
CA PRO A 106 -10.92 -11.70 -11.90
C PRO A 106 -10.53 -10.57 -12.86
N GLN A 107 -10.98 -9.36 -12.56
CA GLN A 107 -10.59 -8.15 -13.27
C GLN A 107 -9.94 -7.19 -12.29
N SER A 108 -8.79 -6.64 -12.66
CA SER A 108 -8.16 -5.58 -11.88
C SER A 108 -8.83 -4.24 -12.16
N GLU A 109 -8.98 -3.40 -11.14
CA GLU A 109 -9.49 -2.03 -11.28
C GLU A 109 -8.56 -1.22 -12.19
N ILE A 110 -9.13 -0.33 -13.02
CA ILE A 110 -8.35 0.69 -13.71
C ILE A 110 -8.10 1.82 -12.70
N GLY A 111 -6.84 2.04 -12.31
CA GLY A 111 -6.39 2.98 -11.27
C GLY A 111 -6.70 4.48 -11.49
N THR A 112 -7.65 4.83 -12.36
CA THR A 112 -8.10 6.21 -12.64
C THR A 112 -8.62 6.95 -11.40
N ARG A 113 -9.34 6.26 -10.51
CA ARG A 113 -9.77 6.86 -9.24
C ARG A 113 -8.59 7.03 -8.29
N LEU A 114 -7.77 5.99 -8.16
CA LEU A 114 -6.58 6.01 -7.29
C LEU A 114 -5.62 7.14 -7.67
N VAL A 115 -5.36 7.36 -8.96
CA VAL A 115 -4.47 8.44 -9.38
C VAL A 115 -5.02 9.81 -9.00
N LYS A 116 -6.34 10.04 -9.13
CA LYS A 116 -6.99 11.30 -8.70
C LYS A 116 -6.87 11.49 -7.18
N GLN A 117 -7.06 10.43 -6.40
CA GLN A 117 -6.99 10.48 -4.94
C GLN A 117 -5.56 10.73 -4.45
N LEU A 118 -4.58 9.98 -4.98
CA LEU A 118 -3.17 10.13 -4.64
C LEU A 118 -2.62 11.51 -5.05
N TYR A 119 -3.03 11.99 -6.23
CA TYR A 119 -2.70 13.35 -6.68
C TYR A 119 -3.27 14.41 -5.74
N ARG A 120 -4.57 14.36 -5.43
CA ARG A 120 -5.21 15.32 -4.51
C ARG A 120 -4.58 15.30 -3.12
N LEU A 121 -4.21 14.12 -2.63
CA LEU A 121 -3.47 13.99 -1.37
C LEU A 121 -2.13 14.73 -1.44
N ALA A 122 -1.34 14.48 -2.49
CA ALA A 122 -0.05 15.15 -2.67
C ALA A 122 -0.20 16.68 -2.83
N THR A 123 -1.21 17.13 -3.59
CA THR A 123 -1.55 18.56 -3.72
C THR A 123 -1.92 19.16 -2.36
N GLY A 124 -2.75 18.49 -1.57
CA GLY A 124 -3.11 18.94 -0.22
C GLY A 124 -1.89 19.09 0.69
N ILE A 125 -0.95 18.14 0.63
CA ILE A 125 0.31 18.22 1.38
C ILE A 125 1.17 19.39 0.89
N ALA A 126 1.24 19.63 -0.43
CA ALA A 126 1.97 20.77 -1.00
C ALA A 126 1.38 22.11 -0.55
N ILE A 127 0.05 22.26 -0.60
CA ILE A 127 -0.68 23.46 -0.11
C ILE A 127 -0.37 23.70 1.37
N PHE A 128 -0.49 22.63 2.17
CA PHE A 128 -0.18 22.68 3.61
C PHE A 128 1.25 23.17 3.86
N LYS A 129 2.23 22.67 3.08
CA LYS A 129 3.64 23.06 3.16
C LYS A 129 3.99 24.38 2.44
N ARG A 130 3.02 25.07 1.85
CA ARG A 130 3.22 26.32 1.10
C ARG A 130 4.14 26.18 -0.12
N LYS A 131 4.04 25.06 -0.83
CA LYS A 131 4.81 24.84 -2.06
C LYS A 131 3.95 25.15 -3.29
N ASP A 132 4.54 25.82 -4.26
CA ASP A 132 3.91 26.09 -5.56
C ASP A 132 4.04 24.89 -6.52
N GLU A 133 4.82 23.88 -6.15
CA GLU A 133 5.01 22.66 -6.93
C GLU A 133 4.96 21.41 -6.04
N ILE A 134 4.37 20.33 -6.58
CA ILE A 134 4.41 19.01 -5.97
C ILE A 134 5.81 18.43 -6.19
N GLY A 135 6.54 18.18 -5.10
CA GLY A 135 7.86 17.59 -5.14
C GLY A 135 7.89 16.10 -4.79
N MET A 136 9.11 15.58 -4.67
CA MET A 136 9.34 14.17 -4.30
C MET A 136 8.89 13.83 -2.88
N ASP A 137 8.85 14.78 -1.95
CA ASP A 137 8.42 14.51 -0.57
C ASP A 137 6.92 14.26 -0.48
N GLU A 138 6.14 15.02 -1.24
CA GLU A 138 4.69 14.86 -1.36
C GLU A 138 4.37 13.53 -2.07
N TYR A 139 5.14 13.20 -3.12
CA TYR A 139 5.06 11.89 -3.77
C TYR A 139 5.39 10.74 -2.82
N LYS A 140 6.45 10.84 -2.00
CA LYS A 140 6.81 9.82 -1.00
C LYS A 140 5.71 9.61 0.04
N ALA A 141 5.02 10.67 0.46
CA ALA A 141 3.88 10.55 1.35
C ALA A 141 2.71 9.83 0.67
N ALA A 142 2.38 10.20 -0.57
CA ALA A 142 1.35 9.53 -1.34
C ALA A 142 1.70 8.05 -1.63
N SER A 143 2.96 7.73 -1.95
CA SER A 143 3.40 6.36 -2.19
C SER A 143 3.34 5.49 -0.94
N LYS A 144 3.63 6.07 0.24
CA LYS A 144 3.41 5.40 1.52
C LYS A 144 1.93 5.05 1.74
N VAL A 145 1.03 5.99 1.49
CA VAL A 145 -0.43 5.78 1.57
C VAL A 145 -0.90 4.73 0.55
N ALA A 146 -0.36 4.78 -0.66
CA ALA A 146 -0.65 3.80 -1.71
C ALA A 146 -0.25 2.38 -1.29
N ARG A 147 0.93 2.20 -0.68
CA ARG A 147 1.38 0.91 -0.13
C ARG A 147 0.46 0.41 0.97
N PHE A 148 0.06 1.26 1.91
CA PHE A 148 -0.87 0.91 2.99
C PHE A 148 -2.29 0.59 2.51
N SER A 149 -2.65 1.01 1.30
CA SER A 149 -3.97 0.75 0.73
C SER A 149 -4.07 -0.63 0.06
N VAL A 150 -2.95 -1.34 -0.09
CA VAL A 150 -2.87 -2.70 -0.62
C VAL A 150 -3.07 -3.72 0.51
N PRO A 151 -3.69 -4.90 0.28
CA PRO A 151 -3.74 -5.96 1.29
C PRO A 151 -2.35 -6.37 1.78
N ASP A 152 -2.14 -6.40 3.08
CA ASP A 152 -0.82 -6.59 3.70
C ASP A 152 -0.12 -7.87 3.23
N LEU A 153 -0.85 -8.99 3.11
CA LEU A 153 -0.28 -10.26 2.67
C LEU A 153 0.22 -10.21 1.22
N VAL A 154 -0.52 -9.51 0.35
CA VAL A 154 -0.13 -9.33 -1.06
C VAL A 154 1.10 -8.42 -1.15
N GLU A 155 1.11 -7.31 -0.39
CA GLU A 155 2.25 -6.39 -0.33
C GLU A 155 3.51 -7.11 0.16
N ASP A 156 3.38 -7.94 1.19
CA ASP A 156 4.49 -8.65 1.80
C ASP A 156 5.15 -9.66 0.84
N VAL A 157 4.33 -10.46 0.14
CA VAL A 157 4.82 -11.38 -0.90
C VAL A 157 5.49 -10.62 -2.03
N VAL A 158 4.86 -9.57 -2.57
CA VAL A 158 5.40 -8.78 -3.69
C VAL A 158 6.71 -8.11 -3.29
N ARG A 159 6.76 -7.51 -2.10
CA ARG A 159 7.94 -6.88 -1.53
C ARG A 159 9.09 -7.86 -1.43
N ASN A 160 8.87 -9.04 -0.84
CA ASN A 160 9.95 -10.03 -0.66
C ASN A 160 10.45 -10.57 -2.01
N LEU A 161 9.55 -10.90 -2.94
CA LEU A 161 9.95 -11.34 -4.28
C LEU A 161 10.74 -10.24 -5.02
N TYR A 162 10.29 -8.99 -4.94
CA TYR A 162 10.96 -7.87 -5.60
C TYR A 162 12.33 -7.55 -4.99
N VAL A 163 12.44 -7.58 -3.66
CA VAL A 163 13.67 -7.22 -2.94
C VAL A 163 14.71 -8.33 -3.03
N ARG A 164 14.30 -9.59 -2.88
CA ARG A 164 15.23 -10.73 -2.72
C ARG A 164 15.52 -11.49 -4.01
N LYS A 165 14.54 -11.57 -4.92
CA LYS A 165 14.55 -12.46 -6.11
C LYS A 165 13.94 -11.79 -7.33
N ARG A 166 14.40 -10.57 -7.64
CA ARG A 166 13.85 -9.75 -8.72
C ARG A 166 13.99 -10.47 -10.07
N GLY A 167 12.88 -10.99 -10.59
CA GLY A 167 12.88 -11.71 -11.87
C GLY A 167 13.51 -13.11 -11.79
N GLU A 168 13.61 -13.69 -10.59
CA GLU A 168 14.08 -15.05 -10.38
C GLU A 168 12.94 -15.96 -9.91
N TRP A 169 12.97 -17.21 -10.36
CA TRP A 169 12.05 -18.24 -9.89
C TRP A 169 12.31 -18.61 -8.43
N THR A 170 11.26 -18.61 -7.63
CA THR A 170 11.30 -18.86 -6.18
C THR A 170 10.28 -19.92 -5.80
N THR A 171 10.62 -20.83 -4.88
CA THR A 171 9.69 -21.85 -4.38
C THR A 171 8.71 -21.31 -3.33
N SER A 172 7.55 -21.95 -3.18
CA SER A 172 6.60 -21.58 -2.10
C SER A 172 7.22 -21.68 -0.70
N SER A 173 8.17 -22.61 -0.48
CA SER A 173 8.82 -22.79 0.82
C SER A 173 9.70 -21.58 1.18
N GLU A 174 10.49 -21.07 0.23
CA GLU A 174 11.30 -19.86 0.44
C GLU A 174 10.42 -18.64 0.72
N ILE A 175 9.33 -18.47 -0.05
CA ILE A 175 8.40 -17.35 0.15
C ILE A 175 7.73 -17.44 1.53
N ALA A 176 7.37 -18.65 1.99
CA ALA A 176 6.79 -18.88 3.31
C ALA A 176 7.78 -18.51 4.42
N GLN A 177 9.06 -18.84 4.27
CA GLN A 177 10.09 -18.47 5.25
C GLN A 177 10.24 -16.95 5.38
N TRP A 178 10.13 -16.20 4.29
CA TRP A 178 10.28 -14.75 4.32
C TRP A 178 9.06 -14.04 4.89
N THR A 179 7.86 -14.48 4.50
CA THR A 179 6.58 -13.86 4.88
C THR A 179 6.04 -14.39 6.20
N ARG A 180 6.54 -15.54 6.67
CA ARG A 180 6.07 -16.27 7.86
C ARG A 180 4.59 -16.66 7.76
N LEU A 181 4.09 -16.84 6.54
CA LEU A 181 2.73 -17.29 6.29
C LEU A 181 2.63 -18.81 6.33
N PRO A 182 1.53 -19.38 6.87
CA PRO A 182 1.26 -20.81 6.75
C PRO A 182 1.24 -21.26 5.29
N PRO A 183 1.76 -22.46 4.96
CA PRO A 183 1.84 -22.94 3.58
C PRO A 183 0.51 -22.92 2.83
N GLU A 184 -0.60 -23.30 3.48
CA GLU A 184 -1.93 -23.34 2.86
C GLU A 184 -2.41 -21.94 2.49
N THR A 185 -2.22 -20.98 3.39
CA THR A 185 -2.56 -19.56 3.16
C THR A 185 -1.74 -19.00 2.00
N LEU A 186 -0.44 -19.30 1.97
CA LEU A 186 0.44 -18.82 0.91
C LEU A 186 0.10 -19.44 -0.45
N ASP A 187 -0.18 -20.73 -0.52
CA ASP A 187 -0.54 -21.39 -1.78
C ASP A 187 -1.81 -20.79 -2.38
N GLN A 188 -2.84 -20.59 -1.57
CA GLN A 188 -4.07 -19.93 -2.00
C GLN A 188 -3.80 -18.49 -2.47
N LEU A 189 -3.02 -17.73 -1.71
CA LEU A 189 -2.65 -16.35 -2.04
C LEU A 189 -1.89 -16.27 -3.38
N LEU A 190 -0.90 -17.14 -3.61
CA LEU A 190 -0.13 -17.17 -4.86
C LEU A 190 -0.98 -17.55 -6.07
N ARG A 191 -1.93 -18.48 -5.91
CA ARG A 191 -2.92 -18.81 -6.96
C ARG A 191 -3.78 -17.62 -7.32
N ASP A 192 -4.25 -16.87 -6.33
CA ASP A 192 -5.08 -15.68 -6.56
C ASP A 192 -4.26 -14.55 -7.19
N MET A 193 -3.03 -14.34 -6.73
CA MET A 193 -2.08 -13.40 -7.34
C MET A 193 -1.74 -13.78 -8.79
N HIS A 194 -1.69 -15.06 -9.12
CA HIS A 194 -1.47 -15.52 -10.48
C HIS A 194 -2.66 -15.23 -11.40
N LEU A 195 -3.89 -15.41 -10.90
CA LEU A 195 -5.10 -15.03 -11.66
C LEU A 195 -5.23 -13.53 -11.91
N LEU A 196 -4.56 -12.72 -11.08
CA LEU A 196 -4.46 -11.27 -11.24
C LEU A 196 -3.21 -10.85 -12.02
N ASP A 197 -2.48 -11.77 -12.66
CA ASP A 197 -1.16 -11.62 -13.28
C ASP A 197 -0.17 -10.73 -12.50
N ILE A 198 -0.18 -10.85 -11.17
CA ILE A 198 0.82 -10.27 -10.27
C ILE A 198 2.07 -11.17 -10.27
N VAL A 199 1.85 -12.49 -10.25
CA VAL A 199 2.90 -13.51 -10.33
C VAL A 199 2.66 -14.44 -11.52
N VAL A 200 3.75 -15.00 -12.04
CA VAL A 200 3.75 -16.11 -12.98
C VAL A 200 4.16 -17.38 -12.26
N ARG A 201 3.70 -18.54 -12.76
CA ARG A 201 4.06 -19.84 -12.23
C ARG A 201 4.71 -20.70 -13.30
N GLU A 202 5.65 -21.53 -12.86
CA GLU A 202 6.27 -22.58 -13.66
C GLU A 202 6.13 -23.92 -12.91
N ALA A 203 5.82 -24.98 -13.66
CA ALA A 203 5.81 -26.33 -13.10
C ALA A 203 7.27 -26.80 -12.97
N GLY A 204 7.72 -27.01 -11.73
CA GLY A 204 8.98 -27.69 -11.45
C GLY A 204 8.78 -29.20 -11.27
N ASN A 205 9.89 -29.94 -11.13
CA ASN A 205 9.87 -31.41 -11.00
C ASN A 205 9.08 -31.93 -9.78
N LEU A 206 8.99 -31.14 -8.69
CA LEU A 206 8.32 -31.55 -7.43
C LEU A 206 7.37 -30.48 -6.87
N SER A 207 7.48 -29.23 -7.32
CA SER A 207 6.68 -28.11 -6.80
C SER A 207 6.59 -26.97 -7.82
N TYR A 208 5.59 -26.10 -7.64
CA TYR A 208 5.50 -24.87 -8.42
C TYR A 208 6.55 -23.86 -7.99
N ARG A 209 7.10 -23.15 -8.97
CA ARG A 209 7.94 -21.97 -8.76
C ARG A 209 7.18 -20.73 -9.20
N TRP A 210 7.47 -19.63 -8.52
CA TRP A 210 6.78 -18.36 -8.67
C TRP A 210 7.78 -17.24 -8.90
N MET A 211 7.36 -16.24 -9.68
CA MET A 211 8.13 -15.05 -9.96
C MET A 211 7.15 -13.89 -10.17
N LEU A 212 7.57 -12.65 -9.88
CA LEU A 212 6.78 -11.48 -10.25
C LEU A 212 6.62 -11.43 -11.77
N SER A 213 5.44 -11.03 -12.25
CA SER A 213 5.25 -10.82 -13.68
C SER A 213 6.15 -9.70 -14.18
N ARG A 214 6.68 -9.85 -15.40
CA ARG A 214 7.58 -8.85 -16.01
C ARG A 214 6.94 -7.47 -16.05
N ALA A 215 5.65 -7.41 -16.42
CA ALA A 215 4.88 -6.16 -16.44
C ALA A 215 4.83 -5.47 -15.08
N LEU A 216 4.70 -6.23 -13.98
CA LEU A 216 4.71 -5.65 -12.64
C LEU A 216 6.11 -5.18 -12.22
N VAL A 217 7.17 -5.92 -12.58
CA VAL A 217 8.56 -5.51 -12.31
C VAL A 217 8.91 -4.19 -13.03
N GLU A 218 8.55 -4.08 -14.31
CA GLU A 218 8.74 -2.85 -15.11
C GLU A 218 7.92 -1.68 -14.53
N LEU A 219 6.70 -1.95 -14.06
CA LEU A 219 5.86 -0.96 -13.39
C LEU A 219 6.46 -0.45 -12.08
N MET A 220 7.13 -1.32 -11.32
CA MET A 220 7.67 -1.01 -9.99
C MET A 220 9.00 -0.27 -10.01
N GLU A 221 9.80 -0.46 -11.06
CA GLU A 221 11.14 0.13 -11.20
C GLU A 221 11.17 1.65 -11.02
N PRO A 222 10.35 2.44 -11.74
CA PRO A 222 10.36 3.90 -11.57
C PRO A 222 9.76 4.36 -10.23
N LEU A 223 9.06 3.49 -9.48
CA LEU A 223 8.36 3.90 -8.26
C LEU A 223 9.28 4.00 -7.03
N GLY A 224 10.41 3.28 -7.04
CA GLY A 224 11.38 3.30 -5.92
C GLY A 224 10.80 2.88 -4.56
N LEU A 225 9.74 2.06 -4.54
CA LEU A 225 8.98 1.73 -3.33
C LEU A 225 9.79 0.99 -2.25
N TYR A 226 10.83 0.28 -2.65
CA TYR A 226 11.59 -0.68 -1.83
C TYR A 226 13.10 -0.43 -1.82
N THR A 227 13.55 0.76 -2.20
CA THR A 227 14.97 1.07 -2.38
C THR A 227 15.77 0.88 -1.09
N ARG A 228 15.21 1.24 0.08
CA ARG A 228 15.89 1.10 1.38
C ARG A 228 16.00 -0.37 1.80
N GLU A 229 14.92 -1.11 1.62
CA GLU A 229 14.85 -2.54 1.95
C GLU A 229 15.80 -3.37 1.08
N ARG A 230 16.06 -2.96 -0.17
CA ARG A 230 17.05 -3.62 -1.05
C ARG A 230 18.48 -3.47 -0.54
N VAL A 231 18.85 -2.28 -0.05
CA VAL A 231 20.19 -2.02 0.49
C VAL A 231 20.47 -2.91 1.71
N MET A 232 19.48 -3.10 2.59
CA MET A 232 19.64 -3.94 3.79
C MET A 232 19.62 -5.45 3.51
N ALA A 233 19.13 -5.90 2.35
CA ALA A 233 19.08 -7.32 2.00
C ALA A 233 20.36 -7.82 1.33
N HIS A 234 21.23 -6.91 0.85
CA HIS A 234 22.44 -7.21 0.08
C HIS A 234 23.73 -6.67 0.73
N GLY A 235 23.62 -6.01 1.88
CA GLY A 235 24.76 -5.61 2.72
C GLY A 235 24.78 -6.45 3.98
#